data_AF-A0A2N3R7B0-F1
#
_entry.id   AF-A0A2N3R7B0-F1
#
_cell.length_a   1.000
_cell.length_b   1.000
_cell.length_c   1.000
_cell.angle_alpha   90.00
_cell.angle_beta   90.00
_cell.angle_gamma   90.00
#
_symmetry.space_group_name_H-M   'P 1'
#
loop_
_entity.id
_entity.type
_entity.pdbx_description
1 polymer ?
#
loop_
_entity_poly.entity_id
_entity_poly.type
_entity_poly.pdbx_seq_one_letter_code
_entity_poly.pdbx_strand_id
1 'polypeptide(L)'
;MQGTNPRAARIAALIQRVIASNMESTLHDKRLKNVTITDVKVTNDLQLAKVYWTTISHTGNDEGERKRAQTALSQARGRLRAMVGAKAGLRLTPQLQFIFDEVPGEAHEIDDIIVAARRRDEELARMRANAQYAGEADPYKHDDEDETEDKIESLEHEDKDEYNEYDGDVVTVEELEDFDDDEDAVDGSDDDPVDPAELDPQSTIDGAQD
;
A
#
# COMPACT_ATOMS: atom_id res chain seq x y z
N MET A 1 -5.20 3.31 23.39
CA MET A 1 -4.18 2.25 23.31
C MET A 1 -3.89 1.75 24.72
N GLN A 2 -4.10 0.47 25.03
CA GLN A 2 -3.84 -0.06 26.39
C GLN A 2 -2.36 0.10 26.72
N GLY A 3 -2.06 0.85 27.79
CA GLY A 3 -0.71 1.13 28.26
C GLY A 3 0.10 -0.16 28.35
N THR A 4 1.09 -0.28 27.47
CA THR A 4 1.86 -1.51 27.32
C THR A 4 2.77 -1.65 28.51
N ASN A 5 2.47 -2.62 29.39
CA ASN A 5 3.36 -2.96 30.48
C ASN A 5 4.70 -3.45 29.89
N PRO A 6 5.83 -2.79 30.19
CA PRO A 6 7.13 -3.12 29.59
C PRO A 6 7.58 -4.54 29.94
N ARG A 7 7.08 -5.11 31.04
CA ARG A 7 7.31 -6.51 31.39
C ARG A 7 6.53 -7.47 30.50
N ALA A 8 5.26 -7.16 30.23
CA ALA A 8 4.42 -7.96 29.34
C ALA A 8 4.98 -7.98 27.92
N ALA A 9 5.44 -6.84 27.41
CA ALA A 9 6.08 -6.73 26.09
C ALA A 9 7.36 -7.59 26.00
N ARG A 10 8.23 -7.53 27.02
CA ARG A 10 9.44 -8.38 27.05
C ARG A 10 9.11 -9.87 27.07
N ILE A 11 8.10 -10.27 27.83
CA ILE A 11 7.65 -11.66 27.89
C ILE A 11 7.04 -12.08 26.55
N ALA A 12 6.24 -11.23 25.91
CA ALA A 12 5.66 -11.47 24.60
C ALA A 12 6.75 -11.75 23.55
N ALA A 13 7.75 -10.86 23.44
CA ALA A 13 8.87 -11.02 22.51
C ALA A 13 9.68 -12.29 22.77
N LEU A 14 9.87 -12.66 24.05
CA LEU A 14 10.53 -13.90 24.42
C LEU A 14 9.70 -15.12 23.99
N ILE A 15 8.40 -15.12 24.27
CA ILE A 15 7.49 -16.20 23.87
C ILE A 15 7.50 -16.38 22.36
N GLN A 16 7.39 -15.28 21.60
CA GLN A 16 7.44 -15.31 20.14
C GLN A 16 8.73 -15.95 19.65
N ARG A 17 9.90 -15.50 20.15
CA ARG A 17 11.21 -16.06 19.77
C ARG A 17 11.32 -17.54 20.10
N VAL A 18 10.88 -17.96 21.28
CA VAL A 18 10.97 -19.35 21.72
C VAL A 18 10.04 -20.23 20.89
N ILE A 19 8.81 -19.82 20.64
CA ILE A 19 7.88 -20.60 19.82
C ILE A 19 8.42 -20.69 18.39
N ALA A 20 8.76 -19.56 17.76
CA ALA A 20 9.28 -19.52 16.39
C ALA A 20 10.51 -20.43 16.22
N SER A 21 11.49 -20.35 17.14
CA SER A 21 12.70 -21.19 17.04
C SER A 21 12.43 -22.68 17.22
N ASN A 22 11.42 -23.06 18.03
CA ASN A 22 11.15 -24.47 18.35
C ASN A 22 10.14 -25.12 17.41
N MET A 23 9.38 -24.33 16.65
CA MET A 23 8.46 -24.85 15.65
C MET A 23 9.20 -25.61 14.56
N GLU A 24 10.33 -25.08 14.08
CA GLU A 24 11.16 -25.71 13.06
C GLU A 24 11.99 -26.88 13.60
N SER A 25 12.63 -26.71 14.77
CA SER A 25 13.62 -27.68 15.27
C SER A 25 13.05 -28.85 16.08
N THR A 26 11.89 -28.68 16.73
CA THR A 26 11.53 -29.56 17.87
C THR A 26 10.19 -30.27 17.69
N LEU A 27 9.24 -29.67 16.97
CA LEU A 27 7.93 -30.27 16.77
C LEU A 27 7.91 -31.34 15.67
N HIS A 28 8.80 -31.30 14.68
CA HIS A 28 8.94 -32.29 13.58
C HIS A 28 7.60 -32.72 12.93
N ASP A 29 6.55 -31.91 13.03
CA ASP A 29 5.25 -32.18 12.44
C ASP A 29 5.17 -31.46 11.09
N LYS A 30 5.01 -32.24 10.02
CA LYS A 30 4.86 -31.71 8.65
C LYS A 30 3.72 -30.69 8.53
N ARG A 31 2.68 -30.81 9.37
CA ARG A 31 1.52 -29.91 9.40
C ARG A 31 1.83 -28.50 9.91
N LEU A 32 2.96 -28.35 10.60
CA LEU A 32 3.40 -27.07 11.16
C LEU A 32 4.47 -26.38 10.31
N LYS A 33 4.95 -27.04 9.24
CA LYS A 33 6.04 -26.53 8.41
C LYS A 33 5.73 -25.19 7.74
N ASN A 34 4.45 -24.93 7.44
CA ASN A 34 4.00 -23.72 6.77
C ASN A 34 3.38 -22.69 7.74
N VAL A 35 3.46 -22.94 9.04
CA VAL A 35 2.89 -22.05 10.05
C VAL A 35 3.93 -20.99 10.44
N THR A 36 3.54 -19.73 10.33
CA THR A 36 4.36 -18.58 10.75
C THR A 36 3.69 -17.89 11.93
N ILE A 37 4.47 -17.45 12.92
CA ILE A 37 3.98 -16.67 14.06
C ILE A 37 4.17 -15.18 13.77
N THR A 38 3.08 -14.45 13.61
CA THR A 38 3.11 -13.01 13.27
C THR A 38 3.39 -12.17 14.51
N ASP A 39 2.62 -12.40 15.59
CA ASP A 39 2.66 -11.56 16.79
C ASP A 39 2.27 -12.36 18.04
N VAL A 40 2.65 -11.85 19.22
CA VAL A 40 2.25 -12.37 20.52
C VAL A 40 1.81 -11.23 21.43
N LYS A 41 0.61 -11.34 22.00
CA LYS A 41 0.08 -10.38 22.97
C LYS A 41 -0.13 -11.05 24.32
N VAL A 42 0.45 -10.48 25.36
CA VAL A 42 0.35 -10.99 26.74
C VAL A 42 -0.53 -10.05 27.55
N THR A 43 -1.42 -10.61 28.37
CA THR A 43 -2.27 -9.84 29.28
C THR A 43 -1.43 -9.16 30.37
N ASN A 44 -1.94 -8.07 30.95
CA ASN A 44 -1.19 -7.30 31.96
C ASN A 44 -0.86 -8.11 33.23
N ASP A 45 -1.70 -9.10 33.56
CA ASP A 45 -1.51 -10.04 34.66
C ASP A 45 -0.56 -11.22 34.31
N LEU A 46 -0.05 -11.27 33.08
CA LEU A 46 0.89 -12.28 32.56
C LEU A 46 0.34 -13.72 32.60
N GLN A 47 -0.97 -13.91 32.71
CA GLN A 47 -1.57 -15.23 32.79
C GLN A 47 -1.95 -15.81 31.43
N LEU A 48 -2.24 -14.96 30.45
CA LEU A 48 -2.67 -15.36 29.11
C LEU A 48 -1.75 -14.74 28.06
N ALA A 49 -1.34 -15.55 27.10
CA ALA A 49 -0.59 -15.13 25.93
C ALA A 49 -1.35 -15.56 24.66
N LYS A 50 -1.83 -14.58 23.90
CA LYS A 50 -2.43 -14.76 22.58
C LYS A 50 -1.31 -14.79 21.56
N VAL A 51 -1.22 -15.88 20.81
CA VAL A 51 -0.22 -16.11 19.77
C VAL A 51 -0.93 -16.08 18.43
N TYR A 52 -0.60 -15.09 17.62
CA TYR A 52 -1.14 -14.91 16.28
C TYR A 52 -0.29 -15.70 15.29
N TRP A 53 -0.94 -16.46 14.44
CA TRP A 53 -0.26 -17.30 13.45
C TRP A 53 -0.99 -17.29 12.13
N THR A 54 -0.22 -17.40 11.05
CA THR A 54 -0.72 -17.49 9.69
C THR A 54 -0.16 -18.74 9.00
N THR A 55 -0.77 -19.15 7.90
CA THR A 55 -0.26 -20.21 7.03
C THR A 55 -0.20 -19.71 5.62
N ILE A 56 0.91 -19.94 4.95
CA ILE A 56 0.99 -19.70 3.51
C ILE A 56 0.51 -20.97 2.81
N SER A 57 -0.70 -20.94 2.25
CA SER A 57 -1.20 -22.00 1.37
C SER A 57 -0.88 -21.63 -0.08
N HIS A 58 -0.38 -22.59 -0.85
CA HIS A 58 0.00 -22.39 -2.25
C HIS A 58 -0.98 -23.11 -3.21
N THR A 59 -2.02 -23.77 -2.68
CA THR A 59 -2.78 -24.77 -3.44
C THR A 59 -4.31 -24.55 -3.40
N GLY A 60 -4.78 -23.40 -2.90
CA GLY A 60 -6.22 -23.07 -2.84
C GLY A 60 -7.05 -23.98 -1.91
N ASN A 61 -6.41 -24.74 -1.01
CA ASN A 61 -7.06 -25.57 0.00
C ASN A 61 -6.73 -25.07 1.42
N ASP A 62 -6.96 -23.79 1.62
CA ASP A 62 -6.51 -23.03 2.78
C ASP A 62 -7.23 -23.50 4.04
N GLU A 63 -8.52 -23.85 3.93
CA GLU A 63 -9.30 -24.24 5.10
C GLU A 63 -8.92 -25.62 5.65
N GLY A 64 -8.63 -26.59 4.78
CA GLY A 64 -8.17 -27.92 5.21
C GLY A 64 -6.79 -27.90 5.85
N GLU A 65 -5.90 -27.05 5.35
CA GLU A 65 -4.57 -26.81 5.94
C GLU A 65 -4.67 -26.09 7.28
N ARG A 66 -5.49 -25.03 7.35
CA ARG A 66 -5.78 -24.28 8.59
C ARG A 66 -6.27 -25.20 9.71
N LYS A 67 -7.26 -26.06 9.45
CA LYS A 67 -7.80 -26.99 10.46
C LYS A 67 -6.75 -27.98 10.96
N ARG A 68 -5.92 -28.51 10.04
CA ARG A 68 -4.82 -29.43 10.40
C ARG A 68 -3.74 -28.74 11.22
N ALA A 69 -3.34 -27.53 10.85
CA ALA A 69 -2.38 -26.71 11.57
C ALA A 69 -2.89 -26.34 12.98
N GLN A 70 -4.15 -25.90 13.09
CA GLN A 70 -4.77 -25.58 14.37
C GLN A 70 -4.80 -26.79 15.32
N THR A 71 -5.12 -27.98 14.79
CA THR A 71 -5.10 -29.23 15.58
C THR A 71 -3.69 -29.55 16.07
N ALA A 72 -2.69 -29.44 15.20
CA ALA A 72 -1.30 -29.68 15.56
C ALA A 72 -0.77 -28.68 16.61
N LEU A 73 -1.10 -27.39 16.48
CA LEU A 73 -0.78 -26.36 17.48
C LEU A 73 -1.45 -26.64 18.83
N SER A 74 -2.71 -27.08 18.81
CA SER A 74 -3.45 -27.43 20.02
C SER A 74 -2.82 -28.61 20.76
N GLN A 75 -2.37 -29.64 20.03
CA GLN A 75 -1.64 -30.78 20.59
C GLN A 75 -0.26 -30.37 21.12
N ALA A 76 0.43 -29.48 20.41
CA ALA A 76 1.74 -29.00 20.82
C ALA A 76 1.72 -27.95 21.94
N ARG A 77 0.55 -27.38 22.27
CA ARG A 77 0.38 -26.31 23.28
C ARG A 77 1.08 -26.62 24.60
N GLY A 78 0.92 -27.85 25.12
CA GLY A 78 1.53 -28.26 26.38
C GLY A 78 3.06 -28.26 26.33
N ARG A 79 3.62 -28.80 25.25
CA ARG A 79 5.08 -28.86 25.04
C ARG A 79 5.67 -27.46 24.83
N LEU A 80 5.03 -26.63 24.01
CA LEU A 80 5.42 -25.24 23.77
C LEU A 80 5.41 -24.45 25.08
N ARG A 81 4.37 -24.61 25.90
CA ARG A 81 4.29 -23.98 27.23
C ARG A 81 5.45 -24.43 28.14
N ALA A 82 5.78 -25.72 28.18
CA ALA A 82 6.90 -26.21 28.99
C ALA A 82 8.24 -25.60 28.56
N MET A 83 8.49 -25.51 27.25
CA MET A 83 9.72 -24.92 26.70
C MET A 83 9.80 -23.42 26.97
N VAL A 84 8.69 -22.70 26.83
CA VAL A 84 8.60 -21.29 27.22
C VAL A 84 8.88 -21.12 28.71
N GLY A 85 8.30 -21.96 29.58
CA GLY A 85 8.57 -21.92 31.02
C GLY A 85 10.04 -22.12 31.35
N ALA A 86 10.68 -23.11 30.72
CA ALA A 86 12.10 -23.40 30.90
C ALA A 86 13.02 -22.24 30.47
N LYS A 87 12.70 -21.58 29.36
CA LYS A 87 13.54 -20.49 28.80
C LYS A 87 13.24 -19.11 29.37
N ALA A 88 11.99 -18.87 29.79
CA ALA A 88 11.56 -17.60 30.36
C ALA A 88 11.88 -17.47 31.87
N GLY A 89 12.15 -18.58 32.56
CA GLY A 89 12.42 -18.58 34.01
C GLY A 89 11.23 -18.07 34.85
N LEU A 90 10.01 -18.19 34.31
CA LEU A 90 8.81 -17.66 34.96
C LEU A 90 8.29 -18.64 36.03
N ARG A 91 7.91 -18.10 37.20
CA ARG A 91 7.22 -18.90 38.24
C ARG A 91 5.90 -19.47 37.72
N LEU A 92 5.17 -18.68 36.94
CA LEU A 92 3.94 -19.07 36.29
C LEU A 92 4.08 -18.79 34.79
N THR A 93 4.03 -19.84 33.98
CA THR A 93 3.99 -19.68 32.53
C THR A 93 2.58 -19.26 32.08
N PRO A 94 2.43 -18.28 31.18
CA PRO A 94 1.12 -17.92 30.63
C PRO A 94 0.51 -19.06 29.80
N GLN A 95 -0.82 -19.11 29.77
CA GLN A 95 -1.54 -20.01 28.88
C GLN A 95 -1.43 -19.51 27.43
N LEU A 96 -1.03 -20.39 26.51
CA LEU A 96 -0.85 -20.05 25.10
C LEU A 96 -2.15 -20.29 24.33
N GLN A 97 -2.81 -19.22 23.89
CA GLN A 97 -3.99 -19.27 23.03
C GLN A 97 -3.58 -18.95 21.60
N PHE A 98 -3.78 -19.90 20.68
CA PHE A 98 -3.47 -19.70 19.26
C PHE A 98 -4.67 -19.08 18.56
N ILE A 99 -4.45 -17.94 17.89
CA ILE A 99 -5.45 -17.21 17.13
C ILE A 99 -4.94 -17.15 15.69
N PHE A 100 -5.77 -17.61 14.76
CA PHE A 100 -5.43 -17.50 13.35
C PHE A 100 -5.48 -16.03 12.95
N ASP A 101 -4.41 -15.57 12.33
CA ASP A 101 -4.29 -14.25 11.77
C ASP A 101 -4.74 -14.34 10.32
N GLU A 102 -5.94 -13.83 10.04
CA GLU A 102 -6.39 -13.61 8.67
C GLU A 102 -5.57 -12.45 8.14
N VAL A 103 -4.38 -12.76 7.61
CA VAL A 103 -3.72 -11.83 6.69
C VAL A 103 -4.51 -11.97 5.39
N PRO A 104 -5.34 -10.97 5.02
CA PRO A 104 -6.07 -11.06 3.78
C PRO A 104 -5.04 -11.14 2.65
N GLY A 105 -5.33 -11.97 1.65
CA GLY A 105 -4.50 -12.17 0.46
C GLY A 105 -4.48 -10.95 -0.47
N GLU A 106 -4.39 -9.73 0.09
CA GLU A 106 -4.35 -8.43 -0.59
C GLU A 106 -3.13 -8.26 -1.51
N ALA A 107 -2.24 -9.26 -1.57
CA ALA A 107 -1.16 -9.28 -2.56
C ALA A 107 -1.70 -9.42 -3.99
N HIS A 108 -2.92 -9.94 -4.20
CA HIS A 108 -3.49 -10.08 -5.54
C HIS A 108 -3.91 -8.74 -6.15
N GLU A 109 -4.44 -7.80 -5.36
CA GLU A 109 -4.92 -6.53 -5.93
C GLU A 109 -3.75 -5.68 -6.46
N ILE A 110 -2.63 -5.67 -5.75
CA ILE A 110 -1.42 -4.98 -6.21
C ILE A 110 -0.85 -5.63 -7.47
N ASP A 111 -0.80 -6.97 -7.51
CA ASP A 111 -0.35 -7.70 -8.71
C ASP A 111 -1.26 -7.43 -9.91
N ASP A 112 -2.57 -7.38 -9.71
CA ASP A 112 -3.55 -7.08 -10.74
C ASP A 112 -3.41 -5.63 -11.25
N ILE A 113 -3.18 -4.66 -10.35
CA ILE A 113 -2.90 -3.27 -10.71
C ILE A 113 -1.58 -3.16 -11.50
N ILE A 114 -0.53 -3.88 -11.11
CA ILE A 114 0.76 -3.88 -11.82
C ILE A 114 0.60 -4.47 -13.23
N VAL A 115 -0.15 -5.57 -13.37
CA VAL A 115 -0.42 -6.20 -14.66
C VAL A 115 -1.25 -5.26 -15.55
N ALA A 116 -2.27 -4.61 -15.01
CA ALA A 116 -3.09 -3.63 -15.73
C ALA A 116 -2.29 -2.41 -16.19
N ALA A 117 -1.39 -1.90 -15.33
CA ALA A 117 -0.51 -0.77 -15.66
C ALA A 117 0.44 -1.12 -16.82
N ARG A 118 1.12 -2.27 -16.75
CA ARG A 118 2.00 -2.75 -17.83
C ARG A 118 1.27 -2.87 -19.16
N ARG A 119 0.04 -3.40 -19.14
CA ARG A 119 -0.77 -3.53 -20.35
C ARG A 119 -1.10 -2.18 -20.98
N ARG A 120 -1.48 -1.18 -20.17
CA ARG A 120 -1.72 0.20 -20.67
C ARG A 120 -0.46 0.82 -21.25
N ASP A 121 0.68 0.66 -20.59
CA ASP A 121 1.96 1.23 -21.07
C ASP A 121 2.37 0.62 -22.42
N GLU A 122 2.19 -0.69 -22.60
CA GLU A 122 2.43 -1.36 -23.88
C GLU A 122 1.48 -0.89 -24.99
N GLU A 123 0.22 -0.63 -24.66
CA GLU A 123 -0.77 -0.09 -25.60
C GLU A 123 -0.39 1.35 -26.01
N LEU A 124 -0.02 2.19 -25.05
CA LEU A 124 0.45 3.56 -25.29
C LEU A 124 1.75 3.60 -26.11
N ALA A 125 2.69 2.70 -25.83
CA ALA A 125 3.92 2.56 -26.61
C ALA A 125 3.64 2.18 -28.06
N ARG A 126 2.68 1.26 -28.29
CA ARG A 126 2.24 0.87 -29.65
C ARG A 126 1.53 2.02 -30.37
N MET A 127 0.70 2.79 -29.67
CA MET A 127 0.04 3.96 -30.24
C MET A 127 1.07 5.04 -30.62
N ARG A 128 2.04 5.33 -29.74
CA ARG A 128 3.12 6.28 -30.01
C ARG A 128 4.01 5.86 -31.19
N ALA A 129 4.31 4.57 -31.33
CA ALA A 129 5.12 4.07 -32.43
C ALA A 129 4.47 4.28 -33.81
N ASN A 130 3.13 4.29 -33.87
CA ASN A 130 2.38 4.50 -35.11
C ASN A 130 1.79 5.91 -35.25
N ALA A 131 1.96 6.77 -34.24
CA ALA A 131 1.45 8.13 -34.27
C ALA A 131 2.33 8.99 -35.18
N GLN A 132 1.71 9.63 -36.16
CA GLN A 132 2.31 10.72 -36.91
C GLN A 132 2.14 12.02 -36.11
N TYR A 133 3.19 12.84 -36.05
CA TYR A 133 3.14 14.14 -35.39
C TYR A 133 2.03 15.00 -36.02
N ALA A 134 1.16 15.58 -35.21
CA ALA A 134 -0.03 16.28 -35.67
C ALA A 134 0.26 17.69 -36.26
N GLY A 135 1.53 18.12 -36.27
CA GLY A 135 1.96 19.38 -36.87
C GLY A 135 2.61 19.18 -38.23
N GLU A 136 2.50 20.19 -39.09
CA GLU A 136 3.27 20.27 -40.32
C GLU A 136 4.75 20.52 -40.02
N ALA A 137 5.64 20.23 -40.97
CA ALA A 137 7.10 20.30 -40.78
C ALA A 137 7.61 21.70 -40.46
N ASP A 138 6.81 22.73 -40.74
CA ASP A 138 7.11 24.10 -40.38
C ASP A 138 5.91 24.75 -39.67
N PRO A 139 5.96 24.93 -38.34
CA PRO A 139 4.88 25.53 -37.56
C PRO A 139 4.87 27.07 -37.58
N TYR A 140 5.81 27.73 -38.28
CA TYR A 140 5.88 29.19 -38.32
C TYR A 140 5.28 29.75 -39.62
N LYS A 141 4.64 30.92 -39.51
CA LYS A 141 4.14 31.68 -40.65
C LYS A 141 5.33 32.37 -41.35
N HIS A 142 5.56 32.06 -42.62
CA HIS A 142 6.51 32.80 -43.46
C HIS A 142 5.78 33.94 -44.16
N ASP A 143 6.29 35.16 -44.03
CA ASP A 143 5.69 36.37 -44.59
C ASP A 143 6.08 36.61 -46.07
N ASP A 144 6.36 35.54 -46.82
CA ASP A 144 6.86 35.61 -48.20
C ASP A 144 5.79 35.21 -49.23
N GLU A 145 4.58 35.78 -49.13
CA GLU A 145 3.66 35.93 -50.26
C GLU A 145 2.93 37.27 -50.12
N ASP A 146 3.58 38.36 -50.55
CA ASP A 146 2.99 39.57 -51.15
C ASP A 146 4.10 40.60 -51.46
N GLU A 147 4.83 40.42 -52.56
CA GLU A 147 5.52 41.56 -53.18
C GLU A 147 4.45 42.41 -53.93
N THR A 148 4.03 43.55 -53.37
CA THR A 148 4.19 44.89 -53.98
C THR A 148 3.32 45.97 -53.33
N GLU A 149 4.03 46.94 -52.75
CA GLU A 149 3.73 48.37 -52.63
C GLU A 149 2.45 48.80 -51.90
N ASP A 150 2.55 48.97 -50.58
CA ASP A 150 1.92 50.12 -49.93
C ASP A 150 2.91 50.89 -49.05
N LYS A 151 2.93 52.19 -49.32
CA LYS A 151 3.86 53.21 -48.88
C LYS A 151 3.62 53.51 -47.38
N ILE A 152 4.49 53.06 -46.49
CA ILE A 152 4.52 53.59 -45.12
C ILE A 152 5.57 54.70 -45.08
N GLU A 153 5.04 55.92 -45.11
CA GLU A 153 5.75 57.17 -44.98
C GLU A 153 6.56 57.20 -43.68
N SER A 154 7.83 57.57 -43.78
CA SER A 154 8.73 57.71 -42.65
C SER A 154 8.23 58.79 -41.68
N LEU A 155 7.62 58.37 -40.57
CA LEU A 155 7.45 59.24 -39.41
C LEU A 155 8.71 59.16 -38.57
N GLU A 156 9.59 60.15 -38.73
CA GLU A 156 10.70 60.42 -37.82
C GLU A 156 10.18 60.43 -36.38
N HIS A 157 10.53 59.40 -35.60
CA HIS A 157 10.38 59.44 -34.15
C HIS A 157 11.69 60.01 -33.60
N GLU A 158 11.61 61.26 -33.12
CA GLU A 158 12.66 61.89 -32.33
C GLU A 158 12.99 61.04 -31.10
N ASP A 159 14.29 60.74 -30.94
CA ASP A 159 14.89 60.12 -29.76
C ASP A 159 14.54 60.86 -28.47
N LYS A 160 13.62 60.30 -27.69
CA LYS A 160 13.25 60.65 -26.30
C LYS A 160 12.51 59.42 -25.73
N ASP A 161 12.95 58.70 -24.71
CA ASP A 161 13.60 59.09 -23.48
C ASP A 161 14.23 57.87 -22.76
N GLU A 162 15.36 58.14 -22.09
CA GLU A 162 15.67 57.76 -20.70
C GLU A 162 15.55 56.27 -20.29
N TYR A 163 16.69 55.57 -20.30
CA TYR A 163 16.88 54.34 -19.54
C TYR A 163 16.81 54.66 -18.04
N ASN A 164 15.75 54.22 -17.36
CA ASN A 164 15.76 54.15 -15.91
C ASN A 164 16.60 52.93 -15.50
N GLU A 165 17.76 53.18 -14.90
CA GLU A 165 18.60 52.16 -14.27
C GLU A 165 17.79 51.57 -13.09
N TYR A 166 17.33 50.33 -13.26
CA TYR A 166 16.57 49.64 -12.22
C TYR A 166 17.52 49.26 -11.09
N ASP A 167 17.51 50.04 -10.02
CA ASP A 167 18.23 49.78 -8.76
C ASP A 167 17.49 48.64 -8.01
N GLY A 168 17.61 47.43 -8.54
CA GLY A 168 17.08 46.23 -7.91
C GLY A 168 18.12 45.64 -6.97
N ASP A 169 17.89 45.76 -5.66
CA ASP A 169 18.70 45.11 -4.62
C ASP A 169 18.86 43.62 -4.92
N VAL A 170 20.11 43.17 -5.06
CA VAL A 170 20.47 41.75 -5.15
C VAL A 170 20.16 41.12 -3.79
N VAL A 171 19.04 40.43 -3.69
CA VAL A 171 18.72 39.61 -2.53
C VAL A 171 19.62 38.37 -2.56
N THR A 172 20.61 38.33 -1.68
CA THR A 172 21.41 37.14 -1.43
C THR A 172 20.53 36.09 -0.76
N VAL A 173 20.48 34.89 -1.33
CA VAL A 173 19.76 33.75 -0.75
C VAL A 173 20.53 33.30 0.49
N GLU A 174 20.06 33.73 1.67
CA GLU A 174 20.46 33.13 2.94
C GLU A 174 19.69 31.81 3.14
N GLU A 175 20.40 30.90 3.79
CA GLU A 175 20.07 29.52 4.17
C GLU A 175 18.59 29.30 4.54
N LEU A 176 17.97 28.29 3.91
CA LEU A 176 16.65 27.76 4.30
C LEU A 176 16.77 27.09 5.68
N GLU A 177 16.35 27.79 6.73
CA GLU A 177 15.99 27.18 8.01
C GLU A 177 14.49 26.82 8.02
N ASP A 178 14.24 25.55 8.34
CA ASP A 178 13.07 24.92 8.95
C ASP A 178 11.66 25.21 8.37
N PHE A 179 11.22 24.30 7.49
CA PHE A 179 9.83 24.11 7.11
C PHE A 179 9.10 23.36 8.23
N ASP A 180 8.53 24.10 9.19
CA ASP A 180 7.60 23.55 10.17
C ASP A 180 6.27 23.21 9.48
N ASP A 181 6.02 21.90 9.36
CA ASP A 181 4.81 21.27 8.85
C ASP A 181 3.73 21.34 9.94
N ASP A 182 2.91 22.41 9.91
CA ASP A 182 1.69 22.50 10.71
C ASP A 182 0.46 22.50 9.78
N GLU A 183 -0.43 21.58 10.13
CA GLU A 183 -1.66 21.18 9.47
C GLU A 183 -2.60 22.37 9.20
N ASP A 184 -3.16 22.43 7.99
CA ASP A 184 -4.48 23.03 7.80
C ASP A 184 -5.34 22.16 6.88
N ALA A 185 -6.51 21.83 7.41
CA ALA A 185 -7.48 20.88 6.92
C ALA A 185 -8.12 21.31 5.59
N VAL A 186 -8.06 20.44 4.59
CA VAL A 186 -8.98 20.50 3.44
C VAL A 186 -10.28 19.78 3.81
N ASP A 187 -11.27 20.60 4.14
CA ASP A 187 -12.70 20.27 4.12
C ASP A 187 -13.15 20.04 2.67
N GLY A 188 -13.40 18.77 2.33
CA GLY A 188 -13.97 18.36 1.06
C GLY A 188 -15.23 17.55 1.31
N SER A 189 -16.36 18.25 1.50
CA SER A 189 -17.68 17.68 1.28
C SER A 189 -17.96 17.53 -0.22
N ASP A 190 -18.70 16.47 -0.55
CA ASP A 190 -19.37 16.17 -1.82
C ASP A 190 -18.60 15.39 -2.90
N ASP A 191 -18.60 14.06 -2.76
CA ASP A 191 -18.91 13.16 -3.89
C ASP A 191 -19.51 11.85 -3.35
N ASP A 192 -20.78 11.62 -3.64
CA ASP A 192 -21.55 10.44 -3.22
C ASP A 192 -21.06 9.17 -3.95
N PRO A 193 -20.96 8.02 -3.27
CA PRO A 193 -20.66 6.75 -3.93
C PRO A 193 -21.87 6.26 -4.73
N VAL A 194 -21.72 6.19 -6.06
CA VAL A 194 -22.69 5.49 -6.92
C VAL A 194 -22.54 3.98 -6.70
N ASP A 195 -23.59 3.38 -6.13
CA ASP A 195 -23.76 1.94 -5.92
C ASP A 195 -23.85 1.19 -7.27
N PRO A 196 -22.94 0.23 -7.58
CA PRO A 196 -22.98 -0.53 -8.83
C PRO A 196 -24.03 -1.67 -8.86
N ALA A 197 -24.97 -1.74 -7.91
CA ALA A 197 -25.94 -2.83 -7.80
C ALA A 197 -27.28 -2.68 -8.56
N GLU A 198 -27.52 -1.63 -9.36
CA GLU A 198 -28.83 -1.44 -10.05
C GLU A 198 -28.75 -1.35 -11.58
N LEU A 199 -28.22 -2.39 -12.24
CA LEU A 199 -28.49 -2.62 -13.66
C LEU A 199 -29.04 -4.04 -13.87
N ASP A 200 -30.34 -4.21 -13.67
CA ASP A 200 -31.12 -5.36 -14.16
C ASP A 200 -31.94 -4.95 -15.40
N PRO A 201 -31.49 -5.28 -16.63
CA PRO A 201 -32.26 -5.00 -17.84
C PRO A 201 -33.04 -6.17 -18.44
N GLN A 202 -33.34 -7.29 -17.75
CA GLN A 202 -34.10 -8.40 -18.37
C GLN A 202 -35.04 -9.16 -17.39
N SER A 203 -35.98 -8.44 -16.77
CA SER A 203 -37.26 -9.02 -16.34
C SER A 203 -38.34 -8.62 -17.35
N THR A 204 -38.72 -9.51 -18.28
CA THR A 204 -40.04 -9.61 -18.94
C THR A 204 -40.06 -10.82 -19.88
N ILE A 205 -41.16 -11.59 -19.82
CA ILE A 205 -41.62 -12.76 -20.60
C ILE A 205 -41.51 -14.08 -19.80
N ASP A 206 -42.53 -14.44 -18.98
CA ASP A 206 -43.74 -15.23 -19.32
C ASP A 206 -43.37 -16.67 -19.78
N GLY A 207 -43.67 -17.77 -19.08
CA GLY A 207 -45.02 -18.22 -18.70
C GLY A 207 -45.54 -19.24 -19.72
N ALA A 208 -45.26 -20.55 -19.57
CA ALA A 208 -45.98 -21.72 -20.15
C ALA A 208 -45.16 -23.01 -19.93
N GLN A 209 -45.59 -23.93 -19.06
CA GLN A 209 -46.45 -25.11 -19.30
C GLN A 209 -45.69 -26.41 -19.61
N ASP A 210 -46.11 -27.44 -18.86
CA ASP A 210 -45.97 -28.91 -19.00
C ASP A 210 -44.59 -29.59 -18.92
#